data_AF-A0A8T6LTT0-F1
#
_entry.id   AF-A0A8T6LTT0-F1
#
_cell.length_a   1.000
_cell.length_b   1.000
_cell.length_c   1.000
_cell.angle_alpha   90.00
_cell.angle_beta   90.00
_cell.angle_gamma   90.00
#
_symmetry.space_group_name_H-M   'P 1'
#
loop_
_entity.id
_entity.type
_entity.pdbx_description
1 polymer ?
#
loop_
_entity_poly.entity_id
_entity_poly.type
_entity_poly.pdbx_seq_one_letter_code
_entity_poly.pdbx_strand_id
1 'polypeptide(L)'
;FILFSANPTAGMDWSDTAIASNYRVMMQMATMPDRLLGWTGSASSMDTWMLGRLKQRCEEFQLAMDNFDLRRAVEISHYEFIKDINWYVRRGGENSKLGLQILHSWTHLVSVSTPHLAEEWWETIGMEGLVCGTEMEKLAAISGDEQSALDCETLLRSVLDSARRIKDVAERHLDGPAQSAIIVVSPTWKRTMAVEALDFIEQGGSPKKFVAHLSQMEIAQGERKGEIIGYWGKKMLPQVFKWDDASRVLLRSDLDEVEALSLRAHFIAEELGLQSVQVVLGESPEDETGRAGGSLPLAPAIVYA
;
A
#
# COMPACT_ATOMS: atom_id res chain seq x y z
N PHE A 1 -9.17 18.79 14.70
CA PHE A 1 -8.31 19.99 14.61
C PHE A 1 -7.27 20.07 15.72
N ILE A 2 -7.64 20.30 16.98
CA ILE A 2 -6.64 20.54 18.06
C ILE A 2 -5.59 19.43 18.14
N LEU A 3 -6.03 18.19 18.30
CA LEU A 3 -5.15 17.02 18.39
C LEU A 3 -4.32 16.78 17.12
N PHE A 4 -4.81 17.21 15.97
CA PHE A 4 -4.13 17.04 14.67
C PHE A 4 -3.12 18.15 14.40
N SER A 5 -3.39 19.38 14.84
CA SER A 5 -2.53 20.55 14.61
C SER A 5 -1.50 20.74 15.72
N ALA A 6 -1.75 20.21 16.92
CA ALA A 6 -0.80 20.27 18.03
C ALA A 6 0.41 19.36 17.78
N ASN A 7 1.61 19.92 17.88
CA ASN A 7 2.85 19.15 18.02
C ASN A 7 3.37 19.32 19.46
N PRO A 8 3.61 18.23 20.22
CA PRO A 8 4.11 18.32 21.59
C PRO A 8 5.40 19.16 21.73
N THR A 9 6.26 19.15 20.71
CA THR A 9 7.55 19.86 20.74
C THR A 9 7.52 21.21 20.02
N ALA A 10 6.64 21.39 19.04
CA ALA A 10 6.60 22.61 18.20
C ALA A 10 5.40 23.53 18.48
N GLY A 11 4.51 23.17 19.42
CA GLY A 11 3.30 23.92 19.73
C GLY A 11 2.18 23.69 18.72
N MET A 12 1.16 24.54 18.75
CA MET A 12 0.06 24.56 17.77
C MET A 12 0.08 25.91 17.05
N ASP A 13 -0.03 25.87 15.74
CA ASP A 13 -0.39 27.04 14.94
C ASP A 13 -1.89 26.98 14.60
N TRP A 14 -2.60 28.07 14.86
CA TRP A 14 -4.03 28.18 14.57
C TRP A 14 -4.22 28.56 13.11
N SER A 15 -5.12 27.86 12.41
CA SER A 15 -5.36 28.09 10.99
C SER A 15 -6.82 27.88 10.65
N ASP A 16 -7.51 28.96 10.28
CA ASP A 16 -8.93 28.92 9.88
C ASP A 16 -9.14 28.06 8.63
N THR A 17 -8.17 28.06 7.72
CA THR A 17 -8.20 27.20 6.52
C THR A 17 -8.09 25.72 6.89
N ALA A 18 -7.24 25.37 7.87
CA ALA A 18 -7.13 24.02 8.38
C ALA A 18 -8.40 23.61 9.15
N ILE A 19 -9.04 24.52 9.90
CA ILE A 19 -10.32 24.25 10.57
C ILE A 19 -11.41 23.94 9.55
N ALA A 20 -11.54 24.76 8.51
CA ALA A 20 -12.51 24.51 7.43
C ALA A 20 -12.23 23.18 6.69
N SER A 21 -10.97 22.77 6.56
CA SER A 21 -10.59 21.45 6.04
C SER A 21 -11.02 20.31 6.97
N ASN A 22 -10.73 20.42 8.27
CA ASN A 22 -11.13 19.45 9.29
C ASN A 22 -12.67 19.31 9.36
N TYR A 23 -13.41 20.41 9.24
CA TYR A 23 -14.87 20.39 9.21
C TYR A 23 -15.41 19.53 8.06
N ARG A 24 -14.82 19.63 6.85
CA ARG A 24 -15.22 18.77 5.71
C ARG A 24 -14.97 17.29 5.98
N VAL A 25 -13.89 16.95 6.69
CA VAL A 25 -13.62 15.58 7.12
C VAL A 25 -14.69 15.12 8.12
N MET A 26 -15.08 15.96 9.08
CA MET A 26 -16.16 15.65 10.02
C MET A 26 -17.50 15.39 9.31
N MET A 27 -17.84 16.22 8.32
CA MET A 27 -19.05 16.01 7.51
C MET A 27 -18.99 14.71 6.72
N GLN A 28 -17.82 14.35 6.18
CA GLN A 28 -17.64 13.07 5.50
C GLN A 28 -17.78 11.90 6.49
N MET A 29 -17.17 12.00 7.67
CA MET A 29 -17.26 10.98 8.70
C MET A 29 -18.70 10.77 9.16
N ALA A 30 -19.48 11.83 9.36
CA ALA A 30 -20.88 11.71 9.74
C ALA A 30 -21.72 10.80 8.81
N THR A 31 -21.32 10.66 7.54
CA THR A 31 -21.99 9.79 6.56
C THR A 31 -21.48 8.34 6.51
N MET A 32 -20.42 8.00 7.25
CA MET A 32 -19.77 6.68 7.15
C MET A 32 -20.67 5.52 7.61
N PRO A 33 -21.43 5.62 8.73
CA PRO A 33 -22.35 4.55 9.12
C PRO A 33 -23.36 4.23 8.01
N ASP A 34 -24.08 5.23 7.51
CA ASP A 34 -25.06 5.07 6.42
C ASP A 34 -24.42 4.45 5.18
N ARG A 35 -23.21 4.91 4.82
CA ARG A 35 -22.48 4.40 3.66
C ARG A 35 -22.11 2.93 3.81
N LEU A 36 -21.58 2.51 4.96
CA LEU A 36 -21.11 1.15 5.20
C LEU A 36 -22.27 0.18 5.44
N LEU A 37 -23.33 0.62 6.12
CA LEU A 37 -24.55 -0.16 6.32
C LEU A 37 -25.38 -0.28 5.04
N GLY A 38 -25.28 0.69 4.13
CA GLY A 38 -25.90 0.68 2.81
C GLY A 38 -25.21 -0.21 1.78
N TRP A 39 -24.08 -0.84 2.11
CA TRP A 39 -23.41 -1.81 1.25
C TRP A 39 -24.29 -3.05 1.01
N THR A 40 -24.29 -3.56 -0.22
CA THR A 40 -25.14 -4.71 -0.62
C THR A 40 -24.36 -5.85 -1.27
N GLY A 41 -23.04 -5.73 -1.33
CA GLY A 41 -22.16 -6.73 -1.91
C GLY A 41 -22.07 -8.01 -1.07
N SER A 42 -21.71 -9.09 -1.76
CA SER A 42 -21.36 -10.36 -1.13
C SER A 42 -19.89 -10.41 -0.71
N ALA A 43 -19.52 -11.49 -0.01
CA ALA A 43 -18.12 -11.73 0.31
C ALA A 43 -17.24 -11.74 -0.95
N SER A 44 -16.10 -11.07 -0.88
CA SER A 44 -15.14 -10.92 -1.97
C SER A 44 -13.71 -11.17 -1.50
N SER A 45 -12.79 -11.47 -2.43
CA SER A 45 -11.36 -11.58 -2.08
C SER A 45 -10.79 -10.27 -1.52
N MET A 46 -11.40 -9.13 -1.84
CA MET A 46 -11.00 -7.82 -1.33
C MET A 46 -11.33 -7.65 0.16
N ASP A 47 -12.22 -8.47 0.71
CA ASP A 47 -12.59 -8.45 2.12
C ASP A 47 -11.43 -8.90 3.00
N THR A 48 -10.65 -9.88 2.52
CA THR A 48 -9.42 -10.33 3.18
C THR A 48 -8.43 -9.18 3.32
N TRP A 49 -8.27 -8.36 2.27
CA TRP A 49 -7.44 -7.16 2.34
C TRP A 49 -7.99 -6.16 3.36
N MET A 50 -9.28 -5.86 3.31
CA MET A 50 -9.89 -4.84 4.16
C MET A 50 -9.90 -5.25 5.64
N LEU A 51 -10.08 -6.54 5.94
CA LEU A 51 -9.94 -7.08 7.29
C LEU A 51 -8.49 -6.96 7.79
N GLY A 52 -7.50 -7.32 6.95
CA GLY A 52 -6.09 -7.09 7.25
C GLY A 52 -5.77 -5.62 7.53
N ARG A 53 -6.35 -4.70 6.74
CA ARG A 53 -6.21 -3.25 6.96
C ARG A 53 -6.86 -2.78 8.24
N LEU A 54 -8.06 -3.26 8.56
CA LEU A 54 -8.72 -2.94 9.84
C LEU A 54 -7.82 -3.32 11.02
N LYS A 55 -7.31 -4.55 11.04
CA LYS A 55 -6.38 -5.04 12.08
C LYS A 55 -5.13 -4.16 12.17
N GLN A 56 -4.50 -3.88 11.03
CA GLN A 56 -3.31 -3.04 10.97
C GLN A 56 -3.58 -1.62 11.51
N ARG A 57 -4.72 -1.01 11.18
CA ARG A 57 -5.08 0.32 11.70
C ARG A 57 -5.38 0.32 13.18
N CYS A 58 -6.04 -0.71 13.70
CA CYS A 58 -6.27 -0.85 15.14
C CYS A 58 -4.95 -0.98 15.91
N GLU A 59 -4.00 -1.78 15.40
CA GLU A 59 -2.67 -1.93 16.00
C GLU A 59 -1.86 -0.63 15.93
N GLU A 60 -1.80 0.02 14.75
CA GLU A 60 -1.13 1.32 14.59
C GLU A 60 -1.74 2.39 15.52
N PHE A 61 -3.06 2.38 15.70
CA PHE A 61 -3.75 3.33 16.57
C PHE A 61 -3.42 3.06 18.03
N GLN A 62 -3.44 1.79 18.47
CA GLN A 62 -3.08 1.41 19.83
C GLN A 62 -1.64 1.84 20.13
N LEU A 63 -0.70 1.58 19.22
CA LEU A 63 0.70 1.99 19.37
C LEU A 63 0.84 3.52 19.46
N ALA A 64 0.08 4.27 18.66
CA ALA A 64 0.07 5.73 18.74
C ALA A 64 -0.45 6.22 20.10
N MET A 65 -1.53 5.63 20.59
CA MET A 65 -2.11 5.96 21.90
C MET A 65 -1.16 5.62 23.06
N ASP A 66 -0.52 4.45 23.03
CA ASP A 66 0.45 4.01 24.04
C ASP A 66 1.66 4.94 24.13
N ASN A 67 2.04 5.56 23.01
CA ASN A 67 3.14 6.53 22.91
C ASN A 67 2.69 7.99 23.01
N PHE A 68 1.41 8.25 23.31
CA PHE A 68 0.81 9.60 23.38
C PHE A 68 0.92 10.40 22.07
N ASP A 69 1.04 9.74 20.92
CA ASP A 69 1.02 10.37 19.60
C ASP A 69 -0.43 10.59 19.11
N LEU A 70 -1.09 11.58 19.74
CA LEU A 70 -2.48 11.90 19.45
C LEU A 70 -2.69 12.43 18.01
N ARG A 71 -1.65 13.03 17.40
CA ARG A 71 -1.70 13.44 15.99
C ARG A 71 -1.82 12.19 15.13
N ARG A 72 -0.96 11.20 15.34
CA ARG A 72 -0.99 9.94 14.58
C ARG A 72 -2.29 9.18 14.79
N ALA A 73 -2.81 9.15 16.03
CA ALA A 73 -4.11 8.56 16.31
C ALA A 73 -5.25 9.19 15.48
N VAL A 74 -5.27 10.53 15.37
CA VAL A 74 -6.25 11.23 14.52
C VAL A 74 -5.99 11.03 13.03
N GLU A 75 -4.73 11.01 12.58
CA GLU A 75 -4.39 10.64 11.20
C GLU A 75 -4.99 9.28 10.82
N ILE A 76 -4.82 8.29 11.71
CA ILE A 76 -5.35 6.93 11.50
C ILE A 76 -6.87 6.95 11.42
N SER A 77 -7.54 7.47 12.45
CA SER A 77 -8.99 7.36 12.60
C SER A 77 -9.78 8.29 11.68
N HIS A 78 -9.26 9.48 11.33
CA HIS A 78 -10.02 10.49 10.57
C HIS A 78 -9.63 10.59 9.10
N TYR A 79 -8.45 10.09 8.70
CA TYR A 79 -7.96 10.27 7.33
C TYR A 79 -7.60 8.95 6.65
N GLU A 80 -6.72 8.19 7.28
CA GLU A 80 -6.18 6.96 6.73
C GLU A 80 -7.24 5.86 6.59
N PHE A 81 -8.09 5.67 7.60
CA PHE A 81 -9.19 4.71 7.52
C PHE A 81 -10.18 5.06 6.39
N ILE A 82 -10.46 6.35 6.18
CA ILE A 82 -11.28 6.80 5.04
C ILE A 82 -10.63 6.44 3.70
N LYS A 83 -9.30 6.60 3.57
CA LYS A 83 -8.56 6.20 2.35
C LYS A 83 -8.64 4.69 2.12
N ASP A 84 -8.55 3.90 3.18
CA ASP A 84 -8.68 2.44 3.11
C ASP A 84 -10.07 2.03 2.63
N ILE A 85 -11.14 2.61 3.20
CA ILE A 85 -12.53 2.38 2.78
C ILE A 85 -12.76 2.79 1.31
N ASN A 86 -12.26 3.96 0.91
CA ASN A 86 -12.41 4.41 -0.47
C ASN A 86 -11.72 3.49 -1.47
N TRP A 87 -10.57 2.91 -1.09
CA TRP A 87 -9.90 1.92 -1.92
C TRP A 87 -10.64 0.60 -1.98
N TYR A 88 -11.11 0.10 -0.84
CA TYR A 88 -11.92 -1.12 -0.77
C TYR A 88 -13.12 -1.05 -1.73
N VAL A 89 -13.89 0.05 -1.66
CA VAL A 89 -15.03 0.28 -2.55
C VAL A 89 -14.60 0.41 -4.01
N ARG A 90 -13.50 1.13 -4.29
CA ARG A 90 -12.98 1.26 -5.66
C ARG A 90 -12.57 -0.08 -6.26
N ARG A 91 -12.10 -1.03 -5.44
CA ARG A 91 -11.75 -2.40 -5.84
C ARG A 91 -12.96 -3.34 -5.93
N GLY A 92 -14.18 -2.82 -5.77
CA GLY A 92 -15.43 -3.58 -5.85
C GLY A 92 -15.89 -4.20 -4.53
N GLY A 93 -15.28 -3.81 -3.41
CA GLY A 93 -15.64 -4.28 -2.08
C GLY A 93 -16.86 -3.55 -1.53
N GLU A 94 -17.91 -4.30 -1.16
CA GLU A 94 -19.13 -3.78 -0.56
C GLU A 94 -19.78 -4.82 0.38
N ASN A 95 -18.98 -5.57 1.16
CA ASN A 95 -19.52 -6.57 2.08
C ASN A 95 -20.13 -5.89 3.33
N SER A 96 -21.46 -5.95 3.45
CA SER A 96 -22.20 -5.33 4.56
C SER A 96 -21.84 -5.86 5.95
N LYS A 97 -21.56 -7.16 6.08
CA LYS A 97 -21.16 -7.76 7.36
C LYS A 97 -19.81 -7.23 7.81
N LEU A 98 -18.87 -7.11 6.87
CA LEU A 98 -17.58 -6.51 7.13
C LEU A 98 -17.72 -5.00 7.45
N GLY A 99 -18.65 -4.31 6.78
CA GLY A 99 -18.99 -2.91 7.09
C GLY A 99 -19.39 -2.71 8.55
N LEU A 100 -20.26 -3.57 9.10
CA LEU A 100 -20.64 -3.51 10.53
C LEU A 100 -19.45 -3.76 11.46
N GLN A 101 -18.62 -4.77 11.15
CA GLN A 101 -17.41 -5.07 11.94
C GLN A 101 -16.43 -3.88 11.92
N ILE A 102 -16.23 -3.28 10.76
CA ILE A 102 -15.42 -2.08 10.60
C ILE A 102 -15.97 -0.95 11.47
N LEU A 103 -17.26 -0.64 11.38
CA LEU A 103 -17.87 0.44 12.16
C LEU A 103 -17.70 0.21 13.66
N HIS A 104 -17.91 -1.01 14.14
CA HIS A 104 -17.75 -1.33 15.56
C HIS A 104 -16.34 -0.98 16.09
N SER A 105 -15.29 -1.41 15.39
CA SER A 105 -13.91 -1.06 15.75
C SER A 105 -13.61 0.42 15.52
N TRP A 106 -14.04 0.98 14.38
CA TRP A 106 -13.74 2.35 14.00
C TRP A 106 -14.39 3.37 14.95
N THR A 107 -15.59 3.11 15.45
CA THR A 107 -16.27 3.94 16.46
C THR A 107 -15.39 4.12 17.72
N HIS A 108 -14.70 3.08 18.18
CA HIS A 108 -13.75 3.19 19.30
C HIS A 108 -12.54 4.07 18.96
N LEU A 109 -12.00 3.97 17.74
CA LEU A 109 -10.87 4.80 17.29
C LEU A 109 -11.27 6.28 17.20
N VAL A 110 -12.51 6.56 16.78
CA VAL A 110 -13.07 7.91 16.65
C VAL A 110 -13.34 8.52 18.04
N SER A 111 -13.81 7.73 19.01
CA SER A 111 -14.26 8.21 20.33
C SER A 111 -13.22 9.02 21.10
N VAL A 112 -11.93 8.71 20.91
CA VAL A 112 -10.81 9.45 21.53
C VAL A 112 -10.79 10.93 21.15
N SER A 113 -11.12 11.25 19.90
CA SER A 113 -10.95 12.61 19.35
C SER A 113 -12.26 13.33 19.06
N THR A 114 -13.31 12.58 18.74
CA THR A 114 -14.62 13.12 18.36
C THR A 114 -15.74 12.32 19.05
N PRO A 115 -15.78 12.32 20.40
CA PRO A 115 -16.61 11.41 21.20
C PRO A 115 -18.10 11.48 20.86
N HIS A 116 -18.66 12.69 20.70
CA HIS A 116 -20.08 12.83 20.35
C HIS A 116 -20.42 12.15 19.02
N LEU A 117 -19.54 12.23 18.01
CA LEU A 117 -19.78 11.54 16.74
C LEU A 117 -19.70 10.02 16.90
N ALA A 118 -18.77 9.54 17.73
CA ALA A 118 -18.66 8.13 18.03
C ALA A 118 -19.90 7.59 18.75
N GLU A 119 -20.48 8.34 19.70
CA GLU A 119 -21.73 7.93 20.36
C GLU A 119 -22.89 7.83 19.36
N GLU A 120 -23.02 8.79 18.43
CA GLU A 120 -24.03 8.71 17.35
C GLU A 120 -23.80 7.48 16.46
N TRP A 121 -22.54 7.18 16.11
CA TRP A 121 -22.22 5.97 15.35
C TRP A 121 -22.58 4.70 16.13
N TRP A 122 -22.26 4.66 17.43
CA TRP A 122 -22.54 3.54 18.33
C TRP A 122 -24.03 3.22 18.40
N GLU A 123 -24.86 4.25 18.58
CA GLU A 123 -26.33 4.12 18.53
C GLU A 123 -26.80 3.67 17.13
N THR A 124 -26.25 4.26 16.06
CA THR A 124 -26.62 3.92 14.67
C THR A 124 -26.37 2.45 14.33
N ILE A 125 -25.29 1.85 14.85
CA ILE A 125 -25.00 0.42 14.66
C ILE A 125 -25.74 -0.49 15.66
N GLY A 126 -26.64 0.06 16.47
CA GLY A 126 -27.54 -0.69 17.36
C GLY A 126 -26.90 -1.18 18.64
N MET A 127 -25.82 -0.54 19.11
CA MET A 127 -25.16 -0.90 20.36
C MET A 127 -25.83 -0.22 21.56
N GLU A 128 -25.81 -0.89 22.71
CA GLU A 128 -26.35 -0.35 23.95
C GLU A 128 -25.30 0.43 24.76
N GLY A 129 -25.76 1.38 25.57
CA GLY A 129 -24.89 2.19 26.42
C GLY A 129 -24.10 3.25 25.63
N LEU A 130 -22.97 3.67 26.21
CA LEU A 130 -22.07 4.66 25.61
C LEU A 130 -20.73 3.99 25.27
N VAL A 131 -20.12 4.31 24.12
CA VAL A 131 -18.82 3.75 23.72
C VAL A 131 -17.71 4.14 24.70
N CYS A 132 -17.80 5.29 25.35
CA CYS A 132 -16.86 5.68 26.41
C CYS A 132 -16.87 4.75 27.64
N GLY A 133 -17.93 3.96 27.82
CA GLY A 133 -18.06 2.97 28.88
C GLY A 133 -17.64 1.55 28.47
N THR A 134 -17.16 1.35 27.23
CA THR A 134 -16.77 0.05 26.69
C THR A 134 -15.27 -0.05 26.43
N GLU A 135 -14.76 -1.28 26.41
CA GLU A 135 -13.39 -1.57 26.00
C GLU A 135 -13.36 -1.93 24.52
N MET A 136 -12.38 -1.37 23.80
CA MET A 136 -12.15 -1.73 22.41
C MET A 136 -11.72 -3.20 22.31
N GLU A 137 -12.41 -3.97 21.47
CA GLU A 137 -12.04 -5.36 21.20
C GLU A 137 -10.64 -5.45 20.58
N LYS A 138 -9.78 -6.28 21.18
CA LYS A 138 -8.49 -6.62 20.60
C LYS A 138 -8.68 -7.64 19.49
N LEU A 139 -8.50 -7.19 18.25
CA LEU A 139 -8.55 -8.07 17.08
C LEU A 139 -7.40 -9.07 17.09
N ALA A 140 -7.63 -10.24 16.47
CA ALA A 140 -6.59 -11.24 16.26
C ALA A 140 -5.48 -10.69 15.35
N ALA A 141 -4.28 -11.29 15.45
CA ALA A 141 -3.16 -10.94 14.60
C ALA A 141 -3.50 -11.09 13.10
N ILE A 142 -2.77 -10.36 12.26
CA ILE A 142 -2.87 -10.45 10.81
C ILE A 142 -2.48 -11.87 10.39
N SER A 143 -3.35 -12.53 9.62
CA SER A 143 -3.09 -13.88 9.09
C SER A 143 -2.15 -13.85 7.89
N GLY A 144 -1.61 -15.00 7.48
CA GLY A 144 -0.77 -15.09 6.28
C GLY A 144 -1.51 -14.66 5.00
N ASP A 145 -2.79 -15.01 4.88
CA ASP A 145 -3.63 -14.63 3.73
C ASP A 145 -3.91 -13.12 3.72
N GLU A 146 -4.17 -12.54 4.89
CA GLU A 146 -4.35 -11.09 5.05
C GLU A 146 -3.05 -10.35 4.71
N GLN A 147 -1.90 -10.81 5.21
CA GLN A 147 -0.60 -10.23 4.88
C GLN A 147 -0.30 -10.31 3.37
N SER A 148 -0.56 -11.46 2.74
CA SER A 148 -0.37 -11.63 1.30
C SER A 148 -1.27 -10.68 0.50
N ALA A 149 -2.51 -10.48 0.94
CA ALA A 149 -3.43 -9.53 0.32
C ALA A 149 -2.94 -8.07 0.49
N LEU A 150 -2.44 -7.70 1.67
CA LEU A 150 -1.84 -6.40 1.95
C LEU A 150 -0.64 -6.11 1.05
N ASP A 151 0.27 -7.07 0.90
CA ASP A 151 1.46 -6.97 0.06
C ASP A 151 1.09 -6.76 -1.42
N CYS A 152 0.16 -7.57 -1.93
CA CYS A 152 -0.30 -7.46 -3.32
C CYS A 152 -0.91 -6.09 -3.62
N GLU A 153 -1.76 -5.57 -2.73
CA GLU A 153 -2.40 -4.27 -2.93
C GLU A 153 -1.43 -3.10 -2.72
N THR A 154 -0.40 -3.27 -1.88
CA THR A 154 0.70 -2.30 -1.74
C THR A 154 1.49 -2.19 -3.04
N LEU A 155 1.84 -3.32 -3.65
CA LEU A 155 2.47 -3.36 -4.97
C LEU A 155 1.58 -2.71 -6.03
N LEU A 156 0.29 -3.10 -6.10
CA LEU A 156 -0.66 -2.58 -7.09
C LEU A 156 -0.74 -1.05 -7.03
N ARG A 157 -0.88 -0.46 -5.84
CA ARG A 157 -0.98 0.99 -5.65
C ARG A 157 0.29 1.70 -6.12
N SER A 158 1.46 1.18 -5.71
CA SER A 158 2.76 1.72 -6.15
C SER A 158 2.90 1.70 -7.69
N VAL A 159 2.50 0.58 -8.31
CA VAL A 159 2.52 0.43 -9.77
C VAL A 159 1.56 1.40 -10.45
N LEU A 160 0.34 1.56 -9.95
CA LEU A 160 -0.63 2.52 -10.50
C LEU A 160 -0.15 3.96 -10.42
N ASP A 161 0.45 4.37 -9.30
CA ASP A 161 0.99 5.70 -9.13
C ASP A 161 2.20 5.96 -10.05
N SER A 162 3.04 4.95 -10.25
CA SER A 162 4.11 4.99 -11.25
C SER A 162 3.55 5.07 -12.67
N ALA A 163 2.58 4.21 -12.99
CA ALA A 163 1.92 4.12 -14.28
C ALA A 163 1.34 5.45 -14.72
N ARG A 164 0.54 6.10 -13.85
CA ARG A 164 -0.06 7.42 -14.12
C ARG A 164 0.99 8.46 -14.48
N ARG A 165 2.06 8.56 -13.69
CA ARG A 165 3.15 9.51 -13.94
C ARG A 165 3.88 9.25 -15.26
N ILE A 166 4.05 7.98 -15.63
CA ILE A 166 4.71 7.60 -16.88
C ILE A 166 3.79 7.84 -18.08
N LYS A 167 2.47 7.61 -17.94
CA LYS A 167 1.48 7.78 -19.01
C LYS A 167 1.54 9.18 -19.60
N ASP A 168 1.52 10.21 -18.75
CA ASP A 168 1.56 11.62 -19.15
C ASP A 168 2.79 12.00 -20.00
N VAL A 169 3.90 11.28 -19.80
CA VAL A 169 5.14 11.50 -20.55
C VAL A 169 5.17 10.64 -21.81
N ALA A 170 4.68 9.40 -21.73
CA ALA A 170 4.64 8.46 -22.84
C ALA A 170 3.72 8.96 -23.97
N GLU A 171 2.53 9.47 -23.65
CA GLU A 171 1.57 9.97 -24.64
C GLU A 171 2.09 11.14 -25.48
N ARG A 172 3.12 11.86 -25.02
CA ARG A 172 3.78 12.91 -25.82
C ARG A 172 4.59 12.37 -26.99
N HIS A 173 4.89 11.08 -26.97
CA HIS A 173 5.70 10.39 -27.97
C HIS A 173 4.88 9.36 -28.77
N LEU A 174 3.57 9.27 -28.53
CA LEU A 174 2.64 8.42 -29.25
C LEU A 174 1.83 9.27 -30.25
N ASP A 175 1.41 8.66 -31.35
CA ASP A 175 0.51 9.27 -32.34
C ASP A 175 -0.97 9.24 -31.86
N GLY A 176 -1.21 9.56 -30.59
CA GLY A 176 -2.52 9.52 -29.94
C GLY A 176 -2.48 9.14 -28.45
N PRO A 177 -3.65 9.06 -27.79
CA PRO A 177 -3.76 8.60 -26.41
C PRO A 177 -3.39 7.11 -26.33
N ALA A 178 -2.71 6.71 -25.26
CA ALA A 178 -2.31 5.32 -25.05
C ALA A 178 -3.55 4.42 -24.98
N GLN A 179 -3.56 3.34 -25.75
CA GLN A 179 -4.67 2.37 -25.79
C GLN A 179 -4.36 1.12 -24.96
N SER A 180 -3.09 0.77 -24.81
CA SER A 180 -2.67 -0.43 -24.09
C SER A 180 -1.36 -0.20 -23.32
N ALA A 181 -1.06 -1.09 -22.38
CA ALA A 181 0.24 -1.09 -21.72
C ALA A 181 0.78 -2.50 -21.47
N ILE A 182 2.10 -2.64 -21.54
CA ILE A 182 2.83 -3.83 -21.08
C ILE A 182 3.61 -3.46 -19.83
N ILE A 183 3.32 -4.14 -18.73
CA ILE A 183 4.05 -4.04 -17.46
C ILE A 183 5.12 -5.13 -17.44
N VAL A 184 6.38 -4.71 -17.41
CA VAL A 184 7.54 -5.58 -17.43
C VAL A 184 8.10 -5.69 -16.02
N VAL A 185 7.77 -6.79 -15.34
CA VAL A 185 8.27 -7.12 -14.01
C VAL A 185 9.78 -7.37 -14.08
N SER A 186 10.50 -7.05 -13.01
CA SER A 186 11.96 -7.24 -13.01
C SER A 186 12.34 -8.73 -13.13
N PRO A 187 13.38 -9.06 -13.90
CA PRO A 187 13.96 -10.41 -13.90
C PRO A 187 14.25 -10.90 -12.48
N THR A 188 14.00 -12.18 -12.22
CA THR A 188 14.09 -12.80 -10.88
C THR A 188 15.43 -12.57 -10.19
N TRP A 189 16.53 -12.65 -10.95
CA TRP A 189 17.88 -12.44 -10.43
C TRP A 189 18.09 -11.06 -9.78
N LYS A 190 17.34 -10.04 -10.19
CA LYS A 190 17.41 -8.71 -9.56
C LYS A 190 16.82 -8.72 -8.16
N ARG A 191 15.72 -9.43 -7.94
CA ARG A 191 15.14 -9.60 -6.60
C ARG A 191 16.05 -10.45 -5.72
N THR A 192 16.58 -11.55 -6.25
CA THR A 192 17.60 -12.37 -5.55
C THR A 192 18.79 -11.52 -5.11
N MET A 193 19.35 -10.71 -6.01
CA MET A 193 20.45 -9.78 -5.68
C MET A 193 20.05 -8.77 -4.59
N ALA A 194 18.84 -8.22 -4.66
CA ALA A 194 18.35 -7.23 -3.71
C ALA A 194 18.21 -7.81 -2.29
N VAL A 195 17.58 -8.98 -2.17
CA VAL A 195 17.38 -9.68 -0.88
C VAL A 195 18.73 -10.02 -0.25
N GLU A 196 19.62 -10.66 -1.01
CA GLU A 196 20.96 -11.04 -0.52
C GLU A 196 21.80 -9.82 -0.12
N ALA A 197 21.67 -8.71 -0.85
CA ALA A 197 22.32 -7.45 -0.50
C ALA A 197 21.79 -6.87 0.82
N LEU A 198 20.48 -6.89 1.02
CA LEU A 198 19.86 -6.40 2.25
C LEU A 198 20.28 -7.25 3.46
N ASP A 199 20.26 -8.57 3.31
CA ASP A 199 20.65 -9.51 4.38
C ASP A 199 22.13 -9.39 4.72
N PHE A 200 23.00 -9.25 3.72
CA PHE A 200 24.43 -9.02 3.93
C PHE A 200 24.71 -7.73 4.72
N ILE A 201 23.94 -6.67 4.44
CA ILE A 201 24.09 -5.38 5.14
C ILE A 201 23.57 -5.46 6.57
N GLU A 202 22.43 -6.11 6.79
CA GLU A 202 21.87 -6.31 8.14
C GLU A 202 22.78 -7.14 9.04
N GLN A 203 23.55 -8.08 8.47
CA GLN A 203 24.58 -8.85 9.17
C GLN A 203 25.87 -8.04 9.46
N GLY A 204 25.88 -6.74 9.18
CA GLY A 204 27.02 -5.84 9.41
C GLY A 204 28.03 -5.81 8.25
N GLY A 205 27.72 -6.45 7.13
CA GLY A 205 28.50 -6.37 5.90
C GLY A 205 28.45 -4.98 5.27
N SER A 206 29.55 -4.55 4.63
CA SER A 206 29.54 -3.27 3.92
C SER A 206 29.11 -3.44 2.45
N PRO A 207 28.28 -2.57 1.89
CA PRO A 207 27.82 -2.68 0.50
C PRO A 207 28.96 -2.75 -0.53
N LYS A 208 30.12 -2.13 -0.22
CA LYS A 208 31.33 -2.23 -1.05
C LYS A 208 31.91 -3.65 -1.09
N LYS A 209 31.80 -4.40 0.01
CA LYS A 209 32.27 -5.79 0.11
C LYS A 209 31.26 -6.79 -0.47
N PHE A 210 30.00 -6.41 -0.63
CA PHE A 210 28.97 -7.28 -1.22
C PHE A 210 29.36 -7.78 -2.62
N VAL A 211 30.13 -7.01 -3.41
CA VAL A 211 30.61 -7.44 -4.73
C VAL A 211 31.36 -8.78 -4.69
N ALA A 212 32.14 -9.03 -3.63
CA ALA A 212 32.86 -10.28 -3.47
C ALA A 212 31.91 -11.45 -3.19
N HIS A 213 30.88 -11.23 -2.37
CA HIS A 213 29.82 -12.20 -2.09
C HIS A 213 28.96 -12.46 -3.35
N LEU A 214 28.50 -11.40 -4.02
CA LEU A 214 27.75 -11.47 -5.27
C LEU A 214 28.48 -12.29 -6.33
N SER A 215 29.80 -12.13 -6.45
CA SER A 215 30.63 -12.88 -7.41
C SER A 215 30.67 -14.39 -7.17
N GLN A 216 30.24 -14.86 -6.00
CA GLN A 216 30.16 -16.28 -5.63
C GLN A 216 28.75 -16.85 -5.80
N MET A 217 27.72 -16.01 -5.95
CA MET A 217 26.33 -16.44 -6.15
C MET A 217 26.15 -17.09 -7.52
N GLU A 218 25.20 -18.02 -7.63
CA GLU A 218 24.87 -18.71 -8.88
C GLU A 218 24.46 -17.74 -9.99
N ILE A 219 23.68 -16.70 -9.64
CA ILE A 219 23.23 -15.69 -10.60
C ILE A 219 24.42 -15.01 -11.30
N ALA A 220 25.55 -14.82 -10.61
CA ALA A 220 26.71 -14.10 -11.14
C ALA A 220 27.78 -15.03 -11.75
N GLN A 221 27.40 -16.24 -12.15
CA GLN A 221 28.28 -17.18 -12.88
C GLN A 221 28.03 -17.12 -14.39
N GLY A 222 28.94 -17.72 -15.16
CA GLY A 222 28.83 -17.82 -16.62
C GLY A 222 29.00 -16.47 -17.36
N GLU A 223 28.40 -16.37 -18.55
CA GLU A 223 28.58 -15.25 -19.47
C GLU A 223 27.97 -13.93 -18.93
N ARG A 224 26.97 -14.01 -18.05
CA ARG A 224 26.26 -12.84 -17.48
C ARG A 224 26.96 -12.20 -16.28
N LYS A 225 28.10 -12.75 -15.82
CA LYS A 225 28.84 -12.23 -14.67
C LYS A 225 29.15 -10.73 -14.76
N GLY A 226 29.64 -10.28 -15.92
CA GLY A 226 29.99 -8.88 -16.13
C GLY A 226 28.78 -7.95 -16.08
N GLU A 227 27.65 -8.39 -16.63
CA GLU A 227 26.36 -7.68 -16.60
C GLU A 227 25.88 -7.47 -15.16
N ILE A 228 25.84 -8.56 -14.39
CA ILE A 228 25.29 -8.59 -13.02
C ILE A 228 26.14 -7.75 -12.06
N ILE A 229 27.46 -7.89 -12.12
CA ILE A 229 28.38 -7.07 -11.31
C ILE A 229 28.27 -5.59 -11.71
N GLY A 230 28.17 -5.30 -13.01
CA GLY A 230 27.98 -3.94 -13.51
C GLY A 230 26.64 -3.32 -13.07
N TYR A 231 25.58 -4.13 -13.07
CA TYR A 231 24.25 -3.72 -12.64
C TYR A 231 24.20 -3.40 -11.15
N TRP A 232 24.87 -4.23 -10.31
CA TRP A 232 24.99 -3.97 -8.88
C TRP A 232 25.51 -2.56 -8.62
N GLY A 233 26.66 -2.20 -9.19
CA GLY A 233 27.28 -0.90 -8.93
C GLY A 233 26.47 0.29 -9.48
N LYS A 234 25.89 0.15 -10.67
CA LYS A 234 25.23 1.27 -11.38
C LYS A 234 23.78 1.51 -10.95
N LYS A 235 23.02 0.46 -10.64
CA LYS A 235 21.57 0.57 -10.39
C LYS A 235 21.14 0.03 -9.04
N MET A 236 21.60 -1.17 -8.65
CA MET A 236 21.08 -1.82 -7.43
C MET A 236 21.62 -1.20 -6.14
N LEU A 237 22.92 -0.91 -6.08
CA LEU A 237 23.55 -0.34 -4.88
C LEU A 237 22.90 0.97 -4.42
N PRO A 238 22.65 1.97 -5.28
CA PRO A 238 21.87 3.15 -4.88
C PRO A 238 20.43 2.84 -4.46
N GLN A 239 19.81 1.82 -5.07
CA GLN A 239 18.43 1.45 -4.82
C GLN A 239 18.23 0.80 -3.44
N VAL A 240 19.18 0.01 -2.97
CA VAL A 240 19.16 -0.61 -1.63
C VAL A 240 18.94 0.42 -0.52
N PHE A 241 19.49 1.62 -0.67
CA PHE A 241 19.32 2.71 0.30
C PHE A 241 18.03 3.53 0.13
N LYS A 242 17.30 3.34 -0.96
CA LYS A 242 16.04 4.05 -1.24
C LYS A 242 14.81 3.29 -0.76
N TRP A 243 14.91 1.97 -0.62
CA TRP A 243 13.82 1.18 -0.07
C TRP A 243 13.64 1.49 1.41
N ASP A 244 12.42 1.88 1.75
CA ASP A 244 11.92 1.99 3.11
C ASP A 244 11.69 0.61 3.72
N ASP A 245 11.38 0.58 5.01
CA ASP A 245 11.22 -0.67 5.74
C ASP A 245 10.08 -1.53 5.16
N ALA A 246 8.98 -0.90 4.72
CA ALA A 246 7.87 -1.60 4.07
C ALA A 246 8.33 -2.30 2.76
N SER A 247 9.03 -1.58 1.88
CA SER A 247 9.55 -2.19 0.65
C SER A 247 10.52 -3.33 0.93
N ARG A 248 11.36 -3.21 1.96
CA ARG A 248 12.31 -4.28 2.35
C ARG A 248 11.59 -5.53 2.85
N VAL A 249 10.49 -5.37 3.59
CA VAL A 249 9.65 -6.50 4.01
C VAL A 249 9.02 -7.16 2.78
N LEU A 250 8.41 -6.39 1.86
CA LEU A 250 7.82 -6.93 0.64
C LEU A 250 8.83 -7.68 -0.24
N LEU A 251 10.07 -7.19 -0.36
CA LEU A 251 11.11 -7.88 -1.15
C LEU A 251 11.42 -9.28 -0.62
N ARG A 252 11.33 -9.46 0.69
CA ARG A 252 11.61 -10.72 1.39
C ARG A 252 10.39 -11.62 1.56
N SER A 253 9.20 -11.15 1.18
CA SER A 253 8.00 -11.99 1.22
C SER A 253 7.93 -12.94 0.02
N ASP A 254 7.01 -13.88 0.08
CA ASP A 254 6.74 -14.85 -0.99
C ASP A 254 5.90 -14.25 -2.15
N LEU A 255 5.80 -12.91 -2.23
CA LEU A 255 5.02 -12.21 -3.25
C LEU A 255 5.54 -12.49 -4.67
N ASP A 256 4.75 -13.16 -5.49
CA ASP A 256 4.94 -13.21 -6.94
C ASP A 256 4.38 -11.93 -7.59
N GLU A 257 5.28 -11.04 -8.04
CA GLU A 257 4.91 -9.77 -8.67
C GLU A 257 4.18 -9.95 -10.01
N VAL A 258 4.53 -10.99 -10.78
CA VAL A 258 3.90 -11.26 -12.08
C VAL A 258 2.47 -11.71 -11.83
N GLU A 259 2.26 -12.69 -10.96
CA GLU A 259 0.93 -13.19 -10.63
C GLU A 259 0.07 -12.08 -10.00
N ALA A 260 0.61 -11.36 -9.01
CA ALA A 260 -0.11 -10.33 -8.28
C ALA A 260 -0.64 -9.22 -9.21
N LEU A 261 0.16 -8.80 -10.19
CA LEU A 261 -0.24 -7.79 -11.16
C LEU A 261 -1.12 -8.38 -12.28
N SER A 262 -0.84 -9.61 -12.74
CA SER A 262 -1.62 -10.27 -13.81
C SER A 262 -3.07 -10.48 -13.40
N LEU A 263 -3.30 -10.96 -12.17
CA LEU A 263 -4.65 -11.14 -11.61
C LEU A 263 -5.43 -9.82 -11.49
N ARG A 264 -4.74 -8.67 -11.54
CA ARG A 264 -5.31 -7.33 -11.38
C ARG A 264 -5.22 -6.50 -12.67
N ALA A 265 -4.77 -7.09 -13.78
CA ALA A 265 -4.52 -6.38 -15.03
C ALA A 265 -5.76 -5.65 -15.56
N HIS A 266 -6.95 -6.25 -15.44
CA HIS A 266 -8.21 -5.61 -15.81
C HIS A 266 -8.46 -4.31 -15.03
N PHE A 267 -8.34 -4.36 -13.70
CA PHE A 267 -8.51 -3.18 -12.86
C PHE A 267 -7.45 -2.11 -13.15
N ILE A 268 -6.21 -2.51 -13.43
CA ILE A 268 -5.15 -1.58 -13.83
C ILE A 268 -5.51 -0.89 -15.16
N ALA A 269 -6.04 -1.64 -16.14
CA ALA A 269 -6.48 -1.08 -17.41
C ALA A 269 -7.60 -0.05 -17.21
N GLU A 270 -8.61 -0.37 -16.40
CA GLU A 270 -9.71 0.55 -16.08
C GLU A 270 -9.21 1.83 -15.37
N GLU A 271 -8.37 1.70 -14.34
CA GLU A 271 -7.84 2.84 -13.57
C GLU A 271 -6.92 3.75 -14.40
N LEU A 272 -6.35 3.22 -15.48
CA LEU A 272 -5.52 3.96 -16.43
C LEU A 272 -6.30 4.39 -17.68
N GLY A 273 -7.57 4.02 -17.84
CA GLY A 273 -8.36 4.30 -19.04
C GLY A 273 -7.76 3.68 -20.30
N LEU A 274 -7.27 2.43 -20.20
CA LEU A 274 -6.71 1.64 -21.28
C LEU A 274 -7.67 0.51 -21.67
N GLN A 275 -7.54 0.01 -22.91
CA GLN A 275 -8.29 -1.14 -23.39
C GLN A 275 -7.75 -2.45 -22.81
N SER A 276 -6.43 -2.55 -22.61
CA SER A 276 -5.79 -3.76 -22.10
C SER A 276 -4.46 -3.47 -21.42
N VAL A 277 -4.15 -4.28 -20.41
CA VAL A 277 -2.84 -4.33 -19.76
C VAL A 277 -2.35 -5.78 -19.80
N GLN A 278 -1.11 -5.97 -20.25
CA GLN A 278 -0.41 -7.25 -20.17
C GLN A 278 0.72 -7.14 -19.15
N VAL A 279 0.96 -8.20 -18.40
CA VAL A 279 2.08 -8.30 -17.47
C VAL A 279 3.00 -9.41 -17.95
N VAL A 280 4.30 -9.13 -18.03
CA VAL A 280 5.32 -10.09 -18.47
C VAL A 280 6.52 -10.05 -17.52
N LEU A 281 7.18 -11.19 -17.36
CA LEU A 281 8.45 -11.26 -16.66
C LEU A 281 9.56 -10.75 -17.59
N GLY A 282 10.37 -9.79 -17.14
CA GLY A 282 11.50 -9.29 -17.92
C GLY A 282 12.50 -10.39 -18.25
N GLU A 283 13.06 -10.35 -19.47
CA GLU A 283 13.94 -11.39 -20.04
C GLU A 283 13.27 -12.75 -20.31
N SER A 284 11.97 -12.89 -20.08
CA SER A 284 11.22 -14.07 -20.53
C SER A 284 10.99 -14.04 -22.05
N PRO A 285 10.62 -15.18 -22.68
CA PRO A 285 10.24 -15.20 -24.09
C PRO A 285 9.06 -14.29 -24.46
N GLU A 286 8.26 -13.88 -23.47
CA GLU A 286 7.10 -13.00 -23.64
C GLU A 286 7.49 -11.51 -23.60
N ASP A 287 8.71 -11.17 -23.15
CA ASP A 287 9.21 -9.79 -23.11
C ASP A 287 9.80 -9.37 -24.46
N GLU A 288 8.94 -8.90 -25.35
CA GLU A 288 9.32 -8.32 -26.64
C GLU A 288 9.63 -6.81 -26.55
N THR A 289 9.60 -6.24 -25.33
CA THR A 289 9.62 -4.77 -25.15
C THR A 289 11.02 -4.16 -25.15
N GLY A 290 12.05 -4.97 -24.84
CA GLY A 290 13.41 -4.50 -24.59
C GLY A 290 13.55 -3.58 -23.36
N ARG A 291 12.53 -3.51 -22.49
CA ARG A 291 12.49 -2.62 -21.32
C ARG A 291 12.82 -3.29 -19.99
N ALA A 292 13.07 -4.60 -19.94
CA ALA A 292 13.54 -5.30 -18.74
C ALA A 292 14.79 -4.68 -18.10
N GLY A 293 15.71 -4.07 -18.87
CA GLY A 293 16.88 -3.40 -18.31
C GLY A 293 16.52 -2.20 -17.40
N GLY A 294 15.33 -1.62 -17.59
CA GLY A 294 14.79 -0.50 -16.82
C GLY A 294 14.04 -0.89 -15.54
N SER A 295 13.50 -2.11 -15.46
CA SER A 295 12.69 -2.55 -14.33
C SER A 295 13.53 -2.89 -13.09
N LEU A 296 12.92 -2.68 -11.92
CA LEU A 296 13.45 -3.00 -10.59
C LEU A 296 12.39 -3.79 -9.80
N PRO A 297 12.79 -4.60 -8.82
CA PRO A 297 11.84 -5.24 -7.91
C PRO A 297 10.90 -4.20 -7.27
N LEU A 298 9.60 -4.49 -7.23
CA LEU A 298 8.52 -3.58 -6.78
C LEU A 298 8.36 -2.29 -7.61
N ALA A 299 9.12 -2.14 -8.69
CA ALA A 299 9.10 -0.99 -9.60
C ALA A 299 9.27 -1.46 -11.06
N PRO A 300 8.24 -2.14 -11.60
CA PRO A 300 8.26 -2.64 -12.98
C PRO A 300 8.37 -1.50 -13.99
N ALA A 301 8.88 -1.81 -15.18
CA ALA A 301 8.83 -0.89 -16.30
C ALA A 301 7.44 -0.94 -16.96
N ILE A 302 6.98 0.18 -17.51
CA ILE A 302 5.65 0.28 -18.13
C ILE A 302 5.82 0.84 -19.52
N VAL A 303 5.31 0.12 -20.51
CA VAL A 303 5.40 0.46 -21.94
C VAL A 303 4.01 0.70 -22.45
N TYR A 304 3.71 1.96 -22.79
CA TYR A 304 2.44 2.34 -23.39
C TYR A 304 2.49 2.24 -24.91
N ALA A 305 1.36 1.84 -25.49
CA ALA A 305 1.14 1.80 -26.94
C ALA A 305 -0.26 2.34 -27.28
#